data_AF-A0A2W4RAS5-F1
#
_entry.id   AF-A0A2W4RAS5-F1
#
_cell.length_a   1.000
_cell.length_b   1.000
_cell.length_c   1.000
_cell.angle_alpha   90.00
_cell.angle_beta   90.00
_cell.angle_gamma   90.00
#
_symmetry.space_group_name_H-M   'P 1'
#
loop_
_entity.id
_entity.type
_entity.pdbx_description
1 polymer ?
#
loop_
_entity_poly.entity_id
_entity_poly.type
_entity_poly.pdbx_seq_one_letter_code
_entity_poly.pdbx_strand_id
1 'polypeptide(L)' 'MSLGRALLCIIFPPLAVLDRGCGTILIVIALTAAGWVPGAVAALFLNYQANRRY' A
#
# COMPACT_ATOMS: atom_id res chain seq x y z
N MET A 1 3.15 7.72 10.40
CA MET A 1 2.10 7.72 9.34
C MET A 1 0.84 8.37 9.87
N SER A 2 0.27 9.37 9.19
CA SER A 2 -1.04 9.90 9.60
C SER A 2 -2.11 8.80 9.46
N LEU A 3 -2.99 8.65 10.44
CA LEU A 3 -4.02 7.61 10.52
C LEU A 3 -4.85 7.52 9.22
N GLY A 4 -5.08 8.67 8.56
CA GLY A 4 -5.81 8.74 7.30
C GLY A 4 -5.15 7.99 6.13
N ARG A 5 -3.81 7.92 6.08
CA ARG A 5 -3.10 7.16 5.03
C ARG A 5 -3.18 5.64 5.23
N ALA A 6 -3.31 5.19 6.48
CA ALA A 6 -3.52 3.78 6.80
C ALA A 6 -4.94 3.32 6.44
N LEU A 7 -5.97 4.12 6.74
CA LEU A 7 -7.35 3.84 6.30
C LEU A 7 -7.47 3.80 4.78
N LEU A 8 -6.79 4.72 4.06
CA LEU A 8 -6.77 4.73 2.60
C LEU A 8 -6.11 3.47 2.01
N CYS A 9 -5.08 2.90 2.64
CA CYS A 9 -4.47 1.63 2.20
C CYS A 9 -5.44 0.44 2.29
N ILE A 10 -6.36 0.47 3.25
CA ILE A 10 -7.35 -0.59 3.47
C ILE A 10 -8.54 -0.45 2.52
N ILE A 11 -9.04 0.76 2.28
CA ILE A 11 -10.20 1.00 1.41
C ILE A 11 -9.83 1.04 -0.08
N PHE A 12 -8.68 1.59 -0.42
CA PHE A 12 -8.21 1.75 -1.81
C PHE A 12 -6.68 1.52 -1.89
N PRO A 13 -6.22 0.25 -1.86
CA PRO A 13 -4.81 -0.09 -1.87
C PRO A 13 -3.99 0.52 -3.03
N PRO A 14 -4.47 0.61 -4.29
CA PRO A 14 -3.67 1.17 -5.38
C PRO A 14 -3.49 2.69 -5.30
N LEU A 15 -4.45 3.41 -4.73
CA LEU A 15 -4.41 4.88 -4.63
C LEU A 15 -3.49 5.34 -3.51
N ALA A 16 -3.39 4.58 -2.41
CA ALA A 16 -2.53 4.90 -1.28
C ALA A 16 -1.03 4.74 -1.59
N VAL A 17 -0.71 4.00 -2.66
CA VAL A 17 0.65 3.66 -3.08
C VAL A 17 1.16 4.58 -4.21
N LEU A 18 0.29 5.44 -4.76
CA LEU A 18 0.65 6.39 -5.83
C LEU A 18 1.83 7.29 -5.47
N ASP A 19 1.98 7.60 -4.18
CA ASP A 19 3.03 8.45 -3.62
C ASP A 19 4.40 7.75 -3.50
N ARG A 20 4.45 6.41 -3.62
CA ARG A 20 5.66 5.61 -3.40
C ARG A 20 6.38 5.15 -4.68
N GLY A 21 5.93 5.63 -5.84
CA GLY A 21 6.59 5.40 -7.14
C GLY A 21 5.93 4.34 -8.02
N CYS A 22 6.14 4.50 -9.34
CA CYS A 22 5.50 3.74 -10.42
C CYS A 22 5.59 2.21 -10.26
N GLY A 23 6.76 1.69 -9.84
CA GLY A 23 6.99 0.26 -9.67
C GLY A 23 6.16 -0.39 -8.57
N THR A 24 5.92 0.31 -7.46
CA THR A 24 5.14 -0.23 -6.34
C THR A 24 3.65 -0.33 -6.70
N ILE A 25 3.14 0.63 -7.48
CA ILE A 25 1.74 0.64 -7.94
C ILE A 25 1.45 -0.57 -8.83
N LEU A 26 2.37 -0.91 -9.75
CA LEU A 26 2.23 -2.07 -10.64
C LEU A 26 2.17 -3.39 -9.85
N ILE A 27 3.02 -3.54 -8.83
CA ILE A 27 3.04 -4.73 -7.97
C ILE A 27 1.76 -4.83 -7.15
N VAL A 28 1.30 -3.73 -6.55
CA VAL A 28 0.07 -3.71 -5.73
C VAL A 28 -1.18 -3.95 -6.56
N ILE A 29 -1.24 -3.47 -7.81
CA ILE A 29 -2.35 -3.75 -8.74
C ILE A 29 -2.35 -5.24 -9.15
N ALA A 30 -1.19 -5.80 -9.49
CA ALA A 30 -1.08 -7.22 -9.83
C ALA A 30 -1.45 -8.13 -8.63
N LEU A 31 -1.00 -7.78 -7.42
CA LEU A 31 -1.39 -8.50 -6.20
C LEU A 31 -2.88 -8.34 -5.91
N THR A 32 -3.44 -7.13 -6.04
CA THR A 32 -4.88 -6.86 -5.84
C THR A 32 -5.74 -7.64 -6.83
N ALA A 33 -5.28 -7.80 -8.08
CA ALA A 33 -5.94 -8.63 -9.09
C ALA A 33 -5.84 -10.13 -8.80
N ALA A 34 -4.74 -10.59 -8.20
CA ALA A 34 -4.58 -11.96 -7.71
C ALA A 34 -5.34 -12.22 -6.39
N GLY A 35 -5.69 -11.16 -5.65
CA GLY A 35 -6.47 -11.19 -4.44
C GLY A 35 -6.40 -9.86 -3.70
N TRP A 36 -7.51 -9.39 -3.14
CA TRP A 36 -7.53 -8.11 -2.43
C TRP A 36 -6.63 -8.10 -1.17
N VAL A 37 -6.56 -9.23 -0.46
CA VAL A 37 -5.77 -9.40 0.78
C VAL A 37 -4.27 -9.13 0.58
N PRO A 38 -3.56 -9.76 -0.39
CA PRO A 38 -2.13 -9.50 -0.58
C PRO A 38 -1.82 -8.05 -0.97
N GLY A 39 -2.70 -7.37 -1.70
CA GLY A 39 -2.57 -5.94 -2.02
C GLY A 39 -2.61 -5.03 -0.77
N ALA A 40 -3.57 -5.29 0.13
CA ALA A 40 -3.69 -4.55 1.39
C ALA A 40 -2.51 -4.82 2.34
N VAL A 41 -2.04 -6.07 2.43
CA VAL A 41 -0.88 -6.45 3.24
C VAL A 41 0.41 -5.79 2.72
N ALA A 42 0.61 -5.75 1.40
CA ALA A 42 1.77 -5.08 0.79
C ALA A 42 1.78 -3.57 1.10
N ALA A 43 0.63 -2.90 1.00
CA ALA A 43 0.49 -1.48 1.32
C ALA A 43 0.76 -1.19 2.81
N LEU A 44 0.25 -2.05 3.71
CA LEU A 44 0.52 -1.98 5.16
C LEU A 44 2.01 -2.23 5.48
N PHE A 45 2.61 -3.25 4.87
CA PHE A 45 4.00 -3.61 5.11
C PHE A 45 4.96 -2.49 4.69
N LEU A 46 4.76 -1.88 3.52
CA LEU A 46 5.54 -0.71 3.09
C LEU A 46 5.38 0.47 4.05
N ASN A 47 4.17 0.69 4.56
CA ASN A 47 3.90 1.73 5.55
C ASN A 47 4.61 1.50 6.88
N TYR A 48 4.60 0.26 7.37
CA TYR A 48 5.33 -0.13 8.57
C TYR A 48 6.85 0.01 8.40
N GLN A 49 7.38 -0.41 7.24
CA GLN A 49 8.81 -0.27 6.89
C GLN A 49 9.25 1.20 6.87
N ALA A 50 8.45 2.08 6.26
CA ALA A 50 8.77 3.51 6.24
C ALA A 50 8.74 4.14 7.62
N ASN A 51 7.80 3.77 8.49
CA ASN A 51 7.72 4.29 9.85
C ASN A 51 8.85 3.80 10.76
N ARG A 52 9.57 2.72 10.41
CA ARG A 52 10.78 2.26 11.14
C ARG A 52 12.06 2.92 10.65
N ARG A 53 12.02 3.68 9.56
CA ARG A 53 13.17 4.39 8.98
C ARG A 53 13.23 5.88 9.39
N TYR A 54 12.29 6.32 10.22
CA TYR A 54 12.29 7.59 10.95
C TYR A 54 12.29 7.28 12.45
#